data_AF-A0AAC9YVI1-F1
#
_entry.id   AF-A0AAC9YVI1-F1
#
_cell.length_a   1.000
_cell.length_b   1.000
_cell.length_c   1.000
_cell.angle_alpha   90.00
_cell.angle_beta   90.00
_cell.angle_gamma   90.00
#
_symmetry.space_group_name_H-M   'P 1'
#
loop_
_entity.id
_entity.type
_entity.pdbx_description
1 polymer ?
#
loop_
_entity_poly.entity_id
_entity_poly.type
_entity_poly.pdbx_seq_one_letter_code
_entity_poly.pdbx_strand_id
1 'polypeptide(L)' 'MSSSSNPQTLAELLASLPEEERIILTLHYLRSKSSGEIATLLSVPERAVIVVIESGKTRLKAILGL' A
#
# COMPACT_ATOMS: atom_id res chain seq x y z
N MET A 1 -19.06 4.49 -21.99
CA MET A 1 -18.19 4.85 -20.85
C MET A 1 -18.78 4.14 -19.64
N SER A 2 -18.27 2.97 -19.33
CA SER A 2 -18.94 2.05 -18.39
C SER A 2 -18.63 2.46 -16.94
N SER A 3 -19.66 2.96 -16.27
CA SER A 3 -19.74 3.02 -14.82
C SER A 3 -19.75 1.59 -14.28
N SER A 4 -18.66 1.14 -13.69
CA SER A 4 -18.62 -0.08 -12.88
C SER A 4 -18.07 0.28 -11.52
N SER A 5 -18.99 0.48 -10.58
CA SER A 5 -18.78 0.34 -9.15
C SER A 5 -18.43 -1.12 -8.83
N ASN A 6 -17.26 -1.55 -9.28
CA ASN A 6 -16.59 -2.71 -8.70
C ASN A 6 -16.01 -2.26 -7.36
N PRO A 7 -16.05 -3.08 -6.30
CA PRO A 7 -15.27 -2.81 -5.12
C PRO A 7 -13.83 -2.63 -5.59
N GLN A 8 -13.27 -1.42 -5.46
CA GLN A 8 -11.91 -1.15 -5.89
C GLN A 8 -11.02 -2.22 -5.29
N THR A 9 -10.52 -3.11 -6.14
CA THR A 9 -9.73 -4.23 -5.65
C THR A 9 -8.47 -3.66 -5.02
N LEU A 10 -7.88 -4.33 -4.03
CA LEU A 10 -6.64 -3.87 -3.40
C LEU A 10 -5.58 -3.49 -4.46
N ALA A 11 -5.54 -4.21 -5.59
CA ALA A 11 -4.66 -3.91 -6.72
C ALA A 11 -4.95 -2.57 -7.42
N GLU A 12 -6.22 -2.22 -7.69
CA GLU A 12 -6.59 -0.93 -8.29
C GLU A 12 -6.32 0.23 -7.33
N LEU A 13 -6.58 -0.01 -6.05
CA LEU A 13 -6.34 0.93 -4.97
C LEU A 13 -4.84 1.22 -4.84
N LEU A 14 -4.00 0.18 -4.86
CA LEU A 14 -2.55 0.28 -4.93
C LEU A 14 -2.07 0.98 -6.22
N ALA A 15 -2.72 0.74 -7.35
CA ALA A 15 -2.38 1.38 -8.62
C ALA A 15 -2.67 2.89 -8.63
N SER A 16 -3.59 3.36 -7.77
CA SER A 16 -3.89 4.79 -7.59
C SER A 16 -2.90 5.52 -6.68
N LEU A 17 -2.03 4.79 -5.99
CA LEU A 17 -1.04 5.36 -5.07
C LEU A 17 0.23 5.80 -5.81
N PRO A 18 1.01 6.73 -5.23
CA PRO A 18 2.36 7.00 -5.67
C PRO A 18 3.19 5.72 -5.75
N GLU A 19 4.14 5.67 -6.68
CA GLU A 19 4.92 4.46 -6.95
C GLU A 19 5.64 3.91 -5.71
N GLU A 20 6.17 4.79 -4.87
CA GLU A 20 6.86 4.44 -3.62
C GLU A 20 5.92 3.76 -2.61
N GLU A 21 4.74 4.35 -2.40
CA GLU A 21 3.70 3.81 -1.52
C GLU A 21 3.21 2.45 -2.04
N ARG A 22 2.96 2.37 -3.35
CA ARG A 22 2.54 1.14 -4.02
C ARG A 22 3.53 0.01 -3.83
N ILE A 23 4.84 0.24 -4.04
CA ILE A 23 5.87 -0.80 -3.90
C ILE A 23 5.91 -1.31 -2.46
N ILE A 24 5.95 -0.41 -1.47
CA ILE A 24 6.01 -0.78 -0.06
C ILE A 24 4.78 -1.59 0.35
N LEU A 25 3.58 -1.11 0.02
CA LEU A 25 2.33 -1.79 0.38
C LEU A 25 2.16 -3.12 -0.38
N THR A 26 2.64 -3.22 -1.62
CA THR A 26 2.67 -4.48 -2.37
C THR A 26 3.57 -5.49 -1.68
N LEU A 27 4.79 -5.10 -1.31
CA LEU A 27 5.71 -6.00 -0.61
C LEU A 27 5.16 -6.41 0.77
N HIS A 28 4.48 -5.49 1.46
CA HIS A 28 3.91 -5.76 2.76
C HIS A 28 2.66 -6.65 2.70
N TYR A 29 1.65 -6.28 1.90
CA TYR A 29 0.36 -6.97 1.87
C TYR A 29 0.29 -8.15 0.90
N LEU A 30 1.01 -8.11 -0.24
CA LEU A 30 0.97 -9.19 -1.22
C LEU A 30 2.11 -10.19 -1.05
N ARG A 31 3.28 -9.73 -0.59
CA ARG A 31 4.45 -10.60 -0.35
C ARG A 31 4.68 -10.92 1.12
N SER A 32 3.82 -10.43 2.02
CA SER A 32 3.88 -10.66 3.47
C SER A 32 5.24 -10.33 4.10
N LYS A 33 5.99 -9.38 3.53
CA LYS A 33 7.28 -8.95 4.07
C LYS A 33 7.09 -8.01 5.26
N SER A 34 7.96 -8.15 6.25
CA SER A 34 8.03 -7.24 7.38
C SER A 34 8.57 -5.85 6.96
N SER A 35 8.26 -4.83 7.76
CA SER A 35 8.79 -3.47 7.56
C SER A 35 10.31 -3.45 7.48
N GLY A 36 11.00 -4.21 8.35
CA GLY A 36 12.46 -4.30 8.37
C GLY A 36 13.05 -4.98 7.13
N GLU A 37 12.41 -6.03 6.61
CA GLU A 37 12.84 -6.66 5.35
C GLU A 37 12.66 -5.72 4.16
N ILE A 38 11.55 -4.98 4.11
CA ILE A 38 11.28 -4.00 3.05
C ILE A 38 12.28 -2.84 3.14
N ALA A 39 12.57 -2.35 4.34
CA ALA A 39 13.55 -1.30 4.59
C ALA A 39 14.93 -1.69 4.09
N THR A 40 15.35 -2.92 4.37
CA THR A 40 16.62 -3.49 3.89
C THR A 40 16.64 -3.63 2.37
N LEU A 41 15.54 -4.14 1.78
CA LEU A 41 15.41 -4.32 0.33
C LEU A 41 15.48 -2.99 -0.44
N LEU A 42 14.82 -1.96 0.06
CA LEU A 42 14.75 -0.65 -0.59
C LEU A 42 15.88 0.28 -0.14
N SER A 43 16.74 -0.15 0.79
CA SER A 43 17.81 0.67 1.39
C SER A 43 17.28 1.99 1.98
N VAL A 44 16.12 1.94 2.64
CA VAL A 44 15.47 3.08 3.30
C VAL A 44 15.31 2.83 4.80
N PRO A 45 15.15 3.87 5.64
CA PRO A 45 14.89 3.68 7.05
C PRO A 45 13.58 2.94 7.31
N GLU A 46 13.58 1.98 8.24
CA GLU A 46 12.37 1.22 8.59
C GLU A 46 11.23 2.12 9.06
N ARG A 47 11.54 3.23 9.75
CA ARG A 47 10.53 4.23 10.14
C ARG A 47 9.77 4.80 8.94
N ALA A 48 10.44 5.03 7.81
CA ALA A 48 9.79 5.53 6.60
C ALA A 48 8.80 4.51 6.04
N VAL A 49 9.20 3.23 6.01
CA VAL A 49 8.34 2.11 5.59
C VAL A 49 7.10 2.00 6.48
N ILE A 50 7.27 2.09 7.80
CA ILE A 50 6.16 2.04 8.76
C ILE A 50 5.16 3.19 8.53
N VAL A 51 5.65 4.42 8.37
CA VAL A 51 4.79 5.59 8.10
C VAL A 51 3.98 5.40 6.82
N VAL A 52 4.62 4.87 5.77
CA VAL A 52 3.97 4.56 4.50
C VAL A 52 2.90 3.46 4.67
N ILE A 53 3.18 2.41 5.45
CA ILE A 53 2.22 1.34 5.72
C ILE A 53 0.99 1.87 6.48
N GLU A 54 1.20 2.68 7.52
CA GLU A 54 0.13 3.29 8.31
C GLU A 54 -0.71 4.29 7.49
N SER A 55 -0.06 5.12 6.66
CA SER A 55 -0.71 6.01 5.69
C SER A 55 -1.58 5.21 4.71
N GLY A 56 -1.00 4.17 4.10
CA GLY A 56 -1.68 3.29 3.16
C GLY A 56 -2.88 2.59 3.78
N LYS A 57 -2.74 2.07 5.01
CA LYS A 57 -3.83 1.42 5.76
C LYS A 57 -4.97 2.39 6.08
N THR A 58 -4.64 3.62 6.49
CA THR A 58 -5.65 4.66 6.77
C THR A 58 -6.43 5.03 5.51
N ARG A 59 -5.72 5.17 4.38
CA ARG A 59 -6.33 5.44 3.08
C ARG A 59 -7.18 4.28 2.58
N LEU A 60 -6.72 3.05 2.74
CA LEU A 60 -7.48 1.83 2.43
C LEU A 60 -8.79 1.79 3.24
N LYS A 61 -8.73 2.07 4.54
CA LYS A 61 -9.93 2.19 5.38
C LYS A 61 -10.89 3.27 4.90
N ALA A 62 -10.37 4.47 4.58
CA ALA A 62 -11.18 5.56 4.08
C ALA A 62 -11.90 5.22 2.77
N ILE A 63 -11.24 4.48 1.87
CA ILE A 63 -11.82 4.06 0.58
C ILE A 63 -12.83 2.91 0.77
N LEU A 64 -12.56 2.00 1.70
CA LEU A 64 -13.49 0.91 2.05
C LEU A 64 -14.65 1.37 2.94
N GLY A 65 -14.64 2.61 3.42
CA GLY A 65 -15.67 3.16 4.31
C GLY A 65 -15.69 2.52 5.70
N LEU A 66 -14.54 2.04 6.19
CA LEU A 66 -14.37 1.33 7.47
C LEU A 66 -13.76 2.20 8.58
#